data_AF-W2K5P0-F1
#
_entry.id   AF-W2K5P0-F1
#
_cell.length_a   1.000
_cell.length_b   1.000
_cell.length_c   1.000
_cell.angle_alpha   90.00
_cell.angle_beta   90.00
_cell.angle_gamma   90.00
#
_symmetry.space_group_name_H-M   'P 1'
#
loop_
_entity.id
_entity.type
_entity.pdbx_description
1 polymer ?
#
loop_
_entity_poly.entity_id
_entity_poly.type
_entity_poly.pdbx_seq_one_letter_code
_entity_poly.pdbx_strand_id
1 'polypeptide(L)'
;MTDARQMWLAFELETTKRNYSNSLFVRKKFYSYEYKAGMDLDKYLDDMEAMRRQLRNMNETISDNEMVKVVLQGVAHEYRGIVRMFDKEVRDGNAPQPRTF
;
A
#
# COMPACT_ATOMS: atom_id res chain seq x y z
N MET A 1 -0.04 41.26 18.24
CA MET A 1 -1.20 40.73 17.51
C MET A 1 -0.67 39.72 16.51
N THR A 2 -1.05 38.45 16.64
CA THR A 2 -0.67 37.41 15.66
C THR A 2 -1.48 37.65 14.39
N ASP A 3 -0.79 37.83 13.27
CA ASP A 3 -1.40 38.07 11.96
C ASP A 3 -2.20 36.82 11.52
N ALA A 4 -3.36 36.99 10.88
CA ALA A 4 -4.19 35.89 10.39
C ALA A 4 -3.40 34.96 9.46
N ARG A 5 -2.42 35.50 8.72
CA ARG A 5 -1.47 34.71 7.92
C ARG A 5 -0.58 33.81 8.77
N GLN A 6 -0.09 34.29 9.91
CA GLN A 6 0.76 33.50 10.82
C GLN A 6 -0.04 32.36 11.47
N MET A 7 -1.31 32.60 11.83
CA MET A 7 -2.20 31.54 12.33
C MET A 7 -2.49 30.49 11.26
N TRP A 8 -2.75 30.92 10.01
CA TRP A 8 -2.95 30.01 8.88
C TRP A 8 -1.73 29.12 8.62
N LEU A 9 -0.53 29.69 8.58
CA LEU A 9 0.72 28.94 8.36
C LEU A 9 0.99 27.92 9.48
N ALA A 10 0.71 28.28 10.74
CA ALA A 10 0.87 27.35 11.87
C ALA A 10 -0.10 26.17 11.77
N PHE A 11 -1.37 26.43 11.44
CA PHE A 11 -2.38 25.39 11.23
C PHE A 11 -2.04 24.48 10.05
N GLU A 12 -1.58 25.05 8.93
CA GLU A 12 -1.15 24.31 7.75
C GLU A 12 0.05 23.40 8.07
N LEU A 13 1.01 23.90 8.85
CA LEU A 13 2.16 23.13 9.31
C LEU A 13 1.76 21.97 10.24
N GLU A 14 0.87 22.22 11.21
CA GLU A 14 0.37 21.17 12.10
C GLU A 14 -0.44 20.11 11.34
N THR A 15 -1.30 20.54 10.42
CA THR A 15 -2.07 19.66 9.55
C THR A 15 -1.15 18.81 8.67
N THR A 16 -0.10 19.41 8.11
CA THR A 16 0.91 18.71 7.30
C THR A 16 1.69 17.70 8.14
N LYS A 17 2.13 18.07 9.36
CA LYS A 17 2.79 17.15 10.29
C LYS A 17 1.90 15.96 10.65
N ARG A 18 0.62 16.22 10.97
CA ARG A 18 -0.34 15.17 11.30
C ARG A 18 -0.61 14.25 10.12
N ASN A 19 -0.78 14.80 8.93
CA ASN A 19 -0.94 14.02 7.70
C ASN A 19 0.29 13.16 7.41
N TYR A 20 1.50 13.69 7.61
CA TYR A 20 2.75 12.93 7.47
C TYR A 20 2.88 11.82 8.51
N SER A 21 2.56 12.08 9.78
CA SER A 21 2.56 11.03 10.82
C SER A 21 1.52 9.95 10.54
N ASN A 22 0.34 10.34 10.02
CA ASN A 22 -0.71 9.40 9.63
C ASN A 22 -0.31 8.55 8.43
N SER A 23 0.30 9.15 7.39
CA SER A 23 0.74 8.42 6.20
C SER A 23 1.84 7.42 6.55
N LEU A 24 2.80 7.81 7.39
CA LEU A 24 3.85 6.93 7.88
C LEU A 24 3.28 5.72 8.63
N PHE A 25 2.26 5.92 9.47
CA PHE A 25 1.61 4.83 10.20
C PHE A 25 0.89 3.86 9.26
N VAL A 26 0.10 4.37 8.33
CA VAL A 26 -0.65 3.55 7.36
C VAL A 26 0.33 2.80 6.45
N ARG A 27 1.42 3.44 6.04
CA ARG A 27 2.46 2.84 5.22
C ARG A 27 3.19 1.72 5.96
N LYS A 28 3.51 1.92 7.24
CA LYS A 28 4.07 0.86 8.09
C LYS A 28 3.12 -0.33 8.15
N LYS A 29 1.82 -0.09 8.37
CA LYS A 29 0.80 -1.15 8.40
C LYS A 29 0.72 -1.90 7.07
N PHE A 30 0.73 -1.17 5.95
CA PHE A 30 0.68 -1.72 4.60
C PHE A 30 1.81 -2.72 4.33
N TYR A 31 3.06 -2.36 4.60
CA TYR A 31 4.21 -3.26 4.36
C TYR A 31 4.32 -4.42 5.34
N SER A 32 3.68 -4.34 6.51
CA SER A 32 3.68 -5.42 7.50
C SER A 32 2.39 -6.25 7.48
N TYR A 33 1.49 -6.03 6.52
CA TYR A 33 0.20 -6.73 6.49
C TYR A 33 0.35 -8.12 5.87
N GLU A 34 0.45 -9.10 6.75
CA GLU A 34 0.60 -10.51 6.39
C GLU A 34 -0.75 -11.21 6.32
N TYR A 35 -0.90 -12.06 5.32
CA TYR A 35 -2.01 -12.98 5.25
C TYR A 35 -1.79 -14.12 6.25
N LYS A 36 -2.84 -14.51 6.97
CA LYS A 36 -2.79 -15.61 7.93
C LYS A 36 -3.70 -16.75 7.49
N ALA A 37 -3.27 -18.00 7.71
CA ALA A 37 -4.10 -19.17 7.43
C ALA A 37 -5.49 -19.05 8.10
N GLY A 38 -6.54 -19.21 7.30
CA GLY A 38 -7.93 -19.04 7.74
C GLY A 38 -8.51 -17.64 7.55
N MET A 39 -7.72 -16.67 7.08
CA MET A 39 -8.27 -15.41 6.56
C MET A 39 -8.93 -15.63 5.20
N ASP A 40 -9.92 -14.79 4.90
CA ASP A 40 -10.46 -14.69 3.55
C ASP A 40 -9.49 -13.86 2.68
N LEU A 41 -9.11 -14.40 1.53
CA LEU A 41 -8.17 -13.75 0.62
C LEU A 41 -8.79 -12.49 -0.01
N ASP A 42 -10.09 -12.51 -0.31
CA ASP A 42 -10.78 -11.34 -0.87
C ASP A 42 -10.77 -10.20 0.14
N LYS A 43 -11.10 -10.50 1.40
CA LYS A 43 -11.00 -9.54 2.50
C LYS A 43 -9.57 -9.01 2.69
N TYR A 44 -8.56 -9.86 2.58
CA TYR A 44 -7.16 -9.43 2.67
C TYR A 44 -6.79 -8.42 1.58
N LEU A 45 -7.20 -8.69 0.33
CA LEU A 45 -6.96 -7.80 -0.81
C LEU A 45 -7.74 -6.48 -0.67
N ASP A 46 -8.98 -6.53 -0.18
CA ASP A 46 -9.79 -5.34 0.10
C ASP A 46 -9.14 -4.45 1.17
N ASP A 47 -8.63 -5.04 2.26
CA ASP A 47 -7.91 -4.30 3.31
C ASP A 47 -6.64 -3.63 2.77
N MET A 48 -5.89 -4.33 1.93
CA MET A 48 -4.69 -3.81 1.26
C MET A 48 -5.02 -2.64 0.34
N GLU A 49 -6.08 -2.76 -0.47
CA GLU A 49 -6.54 -1.72 -1.38
C GLU A 49 -7.11 -0.50 -0.62
N ALA A 50 -7.77 -0.73 0.50
CA ALA A 50 -8.22 0.34 1.39
C ALA A 50 -7.04 1.15 1.95
N MET A 51 -5.97 0.50 2.39
CA MET A 51 -4.75 1.17 2.85
C MET A 51 -4.07 1.95 1.72
N ARG A 52 -4.01 1.39 0.50
CA ARG A 52 -3.48 2.07 -0.69
C ARG A 52 -4.27 3.34 -1.02
N ARG A 53 -5.60 3.28 -0.98
CA ARG A 53 -6.47 4.46 -1.19
C ARG A 53 -6.27 5.50 -0.10
N GLN A 54 -6.10 5.07 1.15
CA GLN A 54 -5.82 5.97 2.27
C GLN A 54 -4.50 6.72 2.07
N LEU A 55 -3.43 6.02 1.66
CA LEU A 55 -2.15 6.65 1.30
C LEU A 55 -2.30 7.65 0.15
N ARG A 56 -3.03 7.28 -0.90
CA ARG A 56 -3.29 8.18 -2.04
C ARG A 56 -3.99 9.47 -1.61
N ASN A 57 -4.95 9.38 -0.69
CA ASN A 57 -5.64 10.56 -0.15
C ASN A 57 -4.71 11.47 0.69
N MET A 58 -3.58 10.94 1.18
CA MET A 58 -2.53 11.68 1.88
C MET A 58 -1.38 12.06 0.93
N ASN A 59 -1.60 12.02 -0.38
CA ASN A 59 -0.62 12.34 -1.42
C ASN A 59 0.60 11.39 -1.47
N GLU A 60 0.49 10.17 -0.91
CA GLU A 60 1.46 9.09 -1.07
C GLU A 60 0.91 8.03 -2.04
N THR A 61 1.57 7.84 -3.18
CA THR A 61 1.11 6.89 -4.20
C THR A 61 1.90 5.59 -4.13
N ILE A 62 1.20 4.47 -3.97
CA ILE A 62 1.75 3.12 -4.17
C ILE A 62 1.45 2.67 -5.59
N SER A 63 2.47 2.24 -6.33
CA SER A 63 2.32 1.74 -7.71
C SER A 63 1.69 0.35 -7.76
N ASP A 64 1.10 -0.04 -8.90
CA ASP A 64 0.54 -1.40 -9.05
C ASP A 64 1.61 -2.47 -8.89
N ASN A 65 2.81 -2.25 -9.42
CA ASN A 65 3.95 -3.16 -9.28
C ASN A 65 4.35 -3.35 -7.81
N GLU A 66 4.34 -2.27 -7.03
CA GLU A 66 4.65 -2.33 -5.61
C GLU A 66 3.54 -3.04 -4.81
N MET A 67 2.28 -2.75 -5.12
CA MET A 67 1.12 -3.44 -4.54
C MET A 67 1.23 -4.95 -4.74
N VAL A 68 1.50 -5.41 -5.97
CA VAL A 68 1.67 -6.84 -6.29
C VAL A 68 2.81 -7.45 -5.49
N LYS A 69 3.96 -6.78 -5.38
CA LYS A 69 5.10 -7.27 -4.59
C LYS A 69 4.75 -7.44 -3.12
N VAL A 70 4.07 -6.48 -2.51
CA VAL A 70 3.70 -6.53 -1.09
C VAL A 70 2.66 -7.62 -0.84
N VAL A 71 1.64 -7.75 -1.70
CA VAL A 71 0.65 -8.84 -1.62
C VAL A 71 1.32 -10.20 -1.70
N LEU A 72 2.22 -10.40 -2.69
CA LEU A 72 2.93 -11.67 -2.84
C LEU A 72 3.82 -11.98 -1.64
N GLN A 73 4.51 -10.97 -1.10
CA GLN A 73 5.32 -11.13 0.12
C GLN A 73 4.47 -11.51 1.33
N GLY A 74 3.33 -10.84 1.53
CA GLY A 74 2.41 -11.10 2.65
C GLY A 74 1.73 -12.46 2.60
N VAL A 75 1.56 -13.03 1.39
CA VAL A 75 0.96 -14.36 1.17
C VAL A 75 2.01 -15.47 1.07
N ALA A 76 3.29 -15.14 0.79
CA ALA A 76 4.36 -16.10 0.54
C ALA A 76 4.63 -17.08 1.69
N HIS A 77 4.42 -16.64 2.94
CA HIS A 77 4.66 -17.47 4.11
C HIS A 77 3.68 -18.64 4.17
N GLU A 78 2.39 -18.38 3.93
CA GLU A 78 1.32 -19.37 4.04
C GLU A 78 1.06 -20.13 2.74
N TYR A 79 1.22 -19.49 1.57
CA TYR A 79 1.00 -20.11 0.26
C TYR A 79 2.25 -20.06 -0.62
N ARG A 80 3.32 -20.75 -0.19
CA ARG A 80 4.53 -20.96 -1.01
C ARG A 80 4.24 -21.52 -2.41
N GLY A 81 3.14 -22.26 -2.59
CA GLY A 81 2.70 -22.78 -3.88
C GLY A 81 2.28 -21.70 -4.88
N ILE A 82 1.60 -20.64 -4.42
CA ILE A 82 1.12 -19.55 -5.28
C ILE A 82 2.30 -18.70 -5.76
N VAL A 83 3.26 -18.40 -4.89
CA VAL A 83 4.49 -17.68 -5.27
C VAL A 83 5.25 -18.43 -6.35
N ARG A 84 5.35 -19.77 -6.25
CA ARG A 84 6.00 -20.60 -7.29
C ARG A 84 5.26 -20.59 -8.63
N MET A 85 3.93 -20.46 -8.63
CA MET A 85 3.15 -20.36 -9.87
C MET A 85 3.44 -19.03 -10.58
N PHE A 86 3.45 -17.92 -9.85
CA PHE A 86 3.82 -16.61 -10.41
C PHE A 86 5.29 -16.57 -10.87
N ASP A 87 6.22 -17.09 -10.07
CA ASP A 87 7.64 -17.20 -10.46
C ASP A 87 7.81 -18.05 -11.73
N LYS A 88 7.06 -19.15 -11.85
CA LYS A 88 7.07 -19.99 -13.03
C LYS A 88 6.51 -19.25 -14.24
N GLU A 89 5.37 -18.57 -14.13
CA GLU A 89 4.79 -17.79 -15.23
C GLU A 89 5.71 -16.65 -15.70
N VAL A 90 6.37 -15.95 -14.77
CA VAL A 90 7.35 -14.90 -15.09
C VAL A 90 8.59 -15.50 -15.75
N ARG A 91 9.12 -16.61 -15.22
CA ARG A 91 10.29 -17.31 -15.78
C ARG A 91 10.02 -17.90 -17.16
N ASP A 92 8.80 -18.40 -17.37
CA ASP A 92 8.36 -18.98 -18.64
C ASP A 92 8.01 -17.87 -19.68
N GLY A 93 8.27 -16.60 -19.36
CA GLY A 93 8.17 -15.46 -20.29
C GLY A 93 6.78 -14.84 -20.40
N ASN A 94 5.82 -15.25 -19.54
CA ASN A 94 4.44 -14.79 -19.57
C ASN A 94 4.20 -13.60 -18.61
N ALA A 95 5.21 -12.74 -18.41
CA ALA A 95 5.08 -11.59 -17.53
C ALA A 95 3.86 -10.73 -17.97
N PRO A 96 2.99 -10.32 -17.04
CA PRO A 96 1.83 -9.52 -17.38
C PRO A 96 2.30 -8.21 -18.03
N GLN A 97 2.04 -8.09 -19.32
CA GLN A 97 2.37 -6.89 -20.08
C GLN A 97 1.42 -5.78 -19.62
N PRO A 98 1.91 -4.56 -19.35
CA PRO A 98 1.04 -3.43 -19.07
C PRO A 98 0.11 -3.28 -20.28
N ARG A 99 -1.21 -3.36 -20.07
CA ARG A 99 -2.18 -3.11 -21.14
C ARG A 99 -1.96 -1.68 -21.62
N THR A 100 -1.36 -1.53 -22.79
CA THR A 100 -1.34 -0.26 -23.52
C THR A 100 -2.79 0.02 -23.96
N PHE A 101 -3.29 1.18 -23.55
CA PHE A 101 -4.60 1.71 -23.93
C PHE A 101 -4.72 1.89 -25.44
#